data_AF-A0A9X2BYT7-F1
#
_entry.id   AF-A0A9X2BYT7-F1
#
_cell.length_a   1.000
_cell.length_b   1.000
_cell.length_c   1.000
_cell.angle_alpha   90.00
_cell.angle_beta   90.00
_cell.angle_gamma   90.00
#
_symmetry.space_group_name_H-M   'P 1'
#
loop_
_entity.id
_entity.type
_entity.pdbx_description
1 polymer ?
#
loop_
_entity_poly.entity_id
_entity_poly.type
_entity_poly.pdbx_seq_one_letter_code
_entity_poly.pdbx_strand_id
1 'polypeptide(L)'
;MTSFKKLALATAFAAFAVTGAQAAEEDTLFLLSPTTEGTAGISTETYLIDSLGKDIGGLVSTRTSGDTFYDDYLLEINDAQSVSFYVSSNTVKVGRAFVPGIKSFSGFVLTDLTGATHFNPLDSEVDAGFLSGDWMLGSGTYDLEITGTLGANGGGYSGELDTAPVPEPTGWALMMAGLGAMGMLARRRQNQG
;
A
#
# COMPACT_ATOMS: atom_id res chain seq x y z
N MET A 1 64.63 -18.17 13.92
CA MET A 1 63.64 -19.00 14.65
C MET A 1 62.48 -18.13 15.09
N THR A 2 61.43 -18.16 14.27
CA THR A 2 60.00 -18.02 14.60
C THR A 2 59.60 -17.84 16.07
N SER A 3 58.83 -16.80 16.38
CA SER A 3 57.44 -17.01 16.86
C SER A 3 56.58 -15.74 16.69
N PHE A 4 55.49 -15.89 15.94
CA PHE A 4 54.34 -14.99 15.92
C PHE A 4 53.47 -15.29 17.16
N LYS A 5 53.04 -14.26 17.90
CA LYS A 5 51.97 -14.38 18.91
C LYS A 5 50.95 -13.25 18.79
N LYS A 6 49.84 -13.62 18.14
CA LYS A 6 48.42 -13.23 18.22
C LYS A 6 48.02 -11.98 19.05
N LEU A 7 47.44 -11.01 18.32
CA LEU A 7 46.09 -10.45 18.44
C LEU A 7 45.39 -10.43 19.82
N ALA A 8 45.11 -9.22 20.33
CA ALA A 8 43.87 -8.88 21.06
C ALA A 8 43.66 -7.36 21.00
N LEU A 9 42.86 -6.90 20.04
CA LEU A 9 42.37 -5.52 19.99
C LEU A 9 41.12 -5.46 20.87
N ALA A 10 41.26 -4.99 22.10
CA ALA A 10 40.16 -4.74 23.01
C ALA A 10 39.62 -3.32 22.75
N THR A 11 38.56 -3.21 21.95
CA THR A 11 37.82 -1.95 21.82
C THR A 11 36.85 -1.85 22.99
N ALA A 12 37.20 -1.02 23.98
CA ALA A 12 36.30 -0.65 25.07
C ALA A 12 35.17 0.21 24.50
N PHE A 13 33.94 -0.31 24.53
CA PHE A 13 32.73 0.49 24.32
C PHE A 13 32.48 1.31 25.59
N ALA A 14 32.76 2.61 25.54
CA ALA A 14 32.33 3.55 26.55
C ALA A 14 30.81 3.75 26.40
N ALA A 15 30.07 3.41 27.44
CA ALA A 15 28.65 3.69 27.56
C ALA A 15 28.43 5.21 27.64
N PHE A 16 27.77 5.78 26.64
CA PHE A 16 27.08 7.05 26.76
C PHE A 16 25.61 6.76 27.00
N ALA A 17 25.15 7.02 28.23
CA ALA A 17 23.73 7.05 28.53
C ALA A 17 23.14 8.30 27.86
N VAL A 18 22.46 8.12 26.73
CA VAL A 18 21.54 9.13 26.19
C VAL A 18 20.18 8.86 26.83
N THR A 19 19.81 9.74 27.75
CA THR A 19 18.43 9.93 28.19
C THR A 19 17.80 10.93 27.22
N GLY A 20 16.78 10.49 26.49
CA GLY A 20 16.05 11.30 25.51
C GLY A 20 15.53 10.41 24.40
N ALA A 21 14.20 10.38 24.25
CA ALA A 21 13.50 9.62 23.22
C ALA A 21 14.05 9.94 21.81
N GLN A 22 14.56 8.94 21.12
CA GLN A 22 14.58 8.91 19.67
C GLN A 22 13.80 7.65 19.29
N ALA A 23 12.60 7.87 18.76
CA ALA A 23 11.84 6.83 18.07
C ALA A 23 12.80 6.21 17.03
N ALA A 24 12.92 4.88 17.05
CA ALA A 24 13.54 4.18 15.94
C ALA A 24 12.63 4.40 14.73
N GLU A 25 13.05 5.26 13.82
CA GLU A 25 12.40 5.46 12.53
C GLU A 25 12.83 4.29 11.64
N GLU A 26 12.01 3.25 11.64
CA GLU A 26 12.21 2.07 10.78
C GLU A 26 11.39 2.28 9.51
N ASP A 27 12.11 2.32 8.40
CA ASP A 27 11.59 2.36 7.04
C ASP A 27 11.61 0.92 6.48
N THR A 28 10.47 0.43 6.03
CA THR A 28 10.29 -0.95 5.56
C THR A 28 9.65 -0.98 4.19
N LEU A 29 10.28 -1.68 3.24
CA LEU A 29 9.81 -1.79 1.86
C LEU A 29 9.21 -3.18 1.59
N PHE A 30 7.94 -3.19 1.19
CA PHE A 30 7.16 -4.36 0.82
C PHE A 30 6.92 -4.39 -0.69
N LEU A 31 7.06 -5.56 -1.31
CA LEU A 31 6.68 -5.77 -2.72
C LEU A 31 5.28 -6.37 -2.79
N LEU A 32 4.35 -5.64 -3.40
CA LEU A 32 3.00 -6.14 -3.61
C LEU A 32 2.95 -7.05 -4.84
N SER A 33 2.41 -8.26 -4.64
CA SER A 33 2.06 -9.17 -5.73
C SER A 33 0.55 -9.44 -5.67
N PRO A 34 -0.14 -9.49 -6.82
CA PRO A 34 -1.57 -9.71 -6.83
C PRO A 34 -1.89 -11.14 -6.39
N THR A 35 -3.04 -11.31 -5.75
CA THR A 35 -3.56 -12.61 -5.30
C THR A 35 -4.10 -13.47 -6.44
N THR A 36 -4.32 -12.84 -7.60
CA THR A 36 -4.69 -13.48 -8.86
C THR A 36 -3.69 -13.10 -9.96
N GLU A 37 -3.46 -14.00 -10.91
CA GLU A 37 -2.81 -13.63 -12.16
C GLU A 37 -3.92 -13.29 -13.17
N GLY A 38 -4.12 -12.02 -13.47
CA GLY A 38 -5.01 -11.59 -14.54
C GLY A 38 -4.31 -10.78 -15.62
N THR A 39 -5.08 -10.44 -16.66
CA THR A 39 -4.57 -9.73 -17.82
C THR A 39 -4.68 -8.24 -17.58
N ALA A 40 -3.56 -7.53 -17.71
CA ALA A 40 -3.49 -6.07 -17.60
C ALA A 40 -4.59 -5.39 -18.44
N GLY A 41 -5.25 -4.39 -17.86
CA GLY A 41 -6.30 -3.61 -18.55
C GLY A 41 -7.65 -4.33 -18.72
N ILE A 42 -7.80 -5.57 -18.24
CA ILE A 42 -9.06 -6.35 -18.35
C ILE A 42 -9.47 -6.96 -17.01
N SER A 43 -8.50 -7.34 -16.18
CA SER A 43 -8.74 -7.98 -14.88
C SER A 43 -8.70 -6.97 -13.74
N THR A 44 -9.55 -7.22 -12.75
CA THR A 44 -9.42 -6.65 -11.41
C THR A 44 -8.39 -7.48 -10.64
N GLU A 45 -7.37 -6.84 -10.06
CA GLU A 45 -6.38 -7.51 -9.21
C GLU A 45 -6.46 -7.00 -7.77
N THR A 46 -6.36 -7.92 -6.81
CA THR A 46 -6.31 -7.62 -5.38
C THR A 46 -4.92 -7.92 -4.84
N TYR A 47 -4.29 -6.94 -4.19
CA TYR A 47 -2.98 -7.02 -3.53
C TYR A 47 -3.18 -7.02 -2.02
N LEU A 48 -2.54 -7.95 -1.32
CA LEU A 48 -2.61 -8.00 0.15
C LEU A 48 -1.58 -7.06 0.77
N ILE A 49 -2.03 -6.27 1.73
CA ILE A 49 -1.20 -5.37 2.52
C ILE A 49 -1.17 -5.91 3.95
N ASP A 50 0.01 -6.23 4.45
CA ASP A 50 0.21 -6.73 5.81
C ASP A 50 1.52 -6.18 6.36
N SER A 51 1.44 -5.42 7.45
CA SER A 51 2.61 -4.86 8.12
C SER A 51 3.39 -5.91 8.93
N LEU A 52 2.86 -7.13 9.05
CA LEU A 52 3.47 -8.28 9.73
C LEU A 52 3.93 -9.37 8.75
N GLY A 53 3.73 -9.13 7.44
CA GLY A 53 4.21 -9.98 6.36
C GLY A 53 5.74 -10.09 6.39
N LYS A 54 6.28 -11.20 5.84
CA LYS A 54 7.73 -11.35 5.67
C LYS A 54 8.13 -10.92 4.27
N ASP A 55 8.89 -9.84 4.16
CA ASP A 55 9.47 -9.37 2.89
C ASP A 55 10.68 -10.19 2.42
N ILE A 56 11.23 -9.76 1.28
CA ILE A 56 12.55 -10.15 0.77
C ILE A 56 13.58 -10.01 1.90
N GLY A 57 14.09 -11.16 2.35
CA GLY A 57 15.09 -11.23 3.42
C GLY A 57 14.55 -11.61 4.79
N GLY A 58 13.22 -11.74 4.95
CA GLY A 58 12.60 -12.26 6.17
C GLY A 58 12.80 -11.39 7.41
N LEU A 59 13.18 -10.12 7.23
CA LEU A 59 13.35 -9.16 8.32
C LEU A 59 11.99 -8.55 8.64
N VAL A 60 11.33 -9.11 9.67
CA VAL A 60 10.28 -8.36 10.38
C VAL A 60 11.03 -7.34 11.23
N SER A 61 10.97 -6.04 10.90
CA SER A 61 11.47 -5.01 11.81
C SER A 61 10.75 -5.20 13.14
N THR A 62 11.53 -5.41 14.21
CA THR A 62 10.96 -5.65 15.54
C THR A 62 10.46 -4.32 16.07
N ARG A 63 9.23 -3.96 15.71
CA ARG A 63 8.59 -2.71 16.14
C ARG A 63 8.18 -2.83 17.61
N THR A 64 8.51 -1.82 18.41
CA THR A 64 8.19 -1.74 19.83
C THR A 64 6.94 -0.89 20.04
N SER A 65 6.27 -1.10 21.17
CA SER A 65 5.12 -0.30 21.59
C SER A 65 5.43 1.20 21.57
N GLY A 66 4.62 1.97 20.85
CA GLY A 66 4.72 3.42 20.78
C GLY A 66 5.70 3.95 19.73
N ASP A 67 6.38 3.07 18.98
CA ASP A 67 7.20 3.48 17.85
C ASP A 67 6.34 4.07 16.74
N THR A 68 6.90 5.03 16.01
CA THR A 68 6.38 5.46 14.70
C THR A 68 6.92 4.54 13.61
N PHE A 69 6.15 4.33 12.55
CA PHE A 69 6.56 3.50 11.43
C PHE A 69 6.30 4.20 10.10
N TYR A 70 7.10 3.80 9.11
CA TYR A 70 7.00 4.15 7.71
C TYR A 70 7.11 2.84 6.93
N ASP A 71 6.04 2.50 6.23
CA ASP A 71 5.92 1.26 5.49
C ASP A 71 5.63 1.60 4.03
N ASP A 72 6.60 1.32 3.17
CA ASP A 72 6.54 1.57 1.74
C ASP A 72 6.08 0.33 1.01
N TYR A 73 5.09 0.47 0.14
CA TYR A 73 4.57 -0.59 -0.69
C TYR A 73 4.78 -0.25 -2.16
N LEU A 74 5.64 -1.02 -2.82
CA LEU A 74 5.88 -0.86 -4.24
C LEU A 74 4.78 -1.58 -5.04
N LEU A 75 4.12 -0.83 -5.91
CA LEU A 75 3.03 -1.27 -6.77
C LEU A 75 3.40 -1.05 -8.23
N GLU A 76 3.16 -2.06 -9.07
CA GLU A 76 3.27 -1.92 -10.52
C GLU A 76 1.89 -1.94 -11.17
N ILE A 77 1.54 -0.85 -11.85
CA ILE A 77 0.30 -0.69 -12.61
C ILE A 77 0.63 -0.81 -14.09
N ASN A 78 0.06 -1.82 -14.73
CA ASN A 78 0.39 -2.16 -16.12
C ASN A 78 -0.37 -1.30 -17.16
N ASP A 79 -1.50 -0.72 -16.79
CA ASP A 79 -2.34 0.14 -17.65
C ASP A 79 -3.16 1.13 -16.81
N ALA A 80 -3.80 2.11 -17.44
CA ALA A 80 -4.65 3.07 -16.73
C ALA A 80 -5.82 2.37 -16.01
N GLN A 81 -5.83 2.44 -14.69
CA GLN A 81 -6.76 1.71 -13.82
C GLN A 81 -7.26 2.59 -12.67
N SER A 82 -8.49 2.32 -12.23
CA SER A 82 -8.98 2.78 -10.94
C SER A 82 -8.35 1.90 -9.86
N VAL A 83 -7.77 2.52 -8.84
CA VAL A 83 -7.10 1.83 -7.74
C VAL A 83 -7.76 2.27 -6.44
N SER A 84 -8.34 1.32 -5.73
CA SER A 84 -8.90 1.52 -4.39
C SER A 84 -8.06 0.80 -3.35
N PHE A 85 -7.93 1.40 -2.19
CA PHE A 85 -7.10 0.88 -1.10
C PHE A 85 -7.83 1.03 0.22
N TYR A 86 -7.64 0.06 1.11
CA TYR A 86 -7.95 0.21 2.52
C TYR A 86 -6.97 -0.56 3.41
N VAL A 87 -6.68 -0.03 4.59
CA VAL A 87 -6.00 -0.74 5.68
C VAL A 87 -6.70 -0.50 6.99
N SER A 88 -6.61 -1.48 7.87
CA SER A 88 -7.16 -1.43 9.21
C SER A 88 -6.19 -1.96 10.25
N SER A 89 -6.23 -1.39 11.45
CA SER A 89 -5.45 -1.90 12.58
C SER A 89 -5.87 -3.32 12.92
N ASN A 90 -4.90 -4.22 13.01
CA ASN A 90 -5.13 -5.53 13.62
C ASN A 90 -5.40 -5.34 15.12
N THR A 91 -6.16 -6.25 15.72
CA THR A 91 -6.37 -6.24 17.19
C THR A 91 -5.43 -7.21 17.88
N VAL A 92 -4.89 -6.78 19.02
CA VAL A 92 -4.02 -7.59 19.88
C VAL A 92 -4.79 -7.93 21.15
N LYS A 93 -4.72 -9.19 21.56
CA LYS A 93 -5.35 -9.66 22.79
C LYS A 93 -4.47 -9.31 23.99
N VAL A 94 -5.01 -8.51 24.91
CA VAL A 94 -4.33 -8.09 26.15
C VAL A 94 -5.21 -8.46 27.33
N GLY A 95 -4.80 -9.51 28.06
CA GLY A 95 -5.60 -10.09 29.13
C GLY A 95 -6.96 -10.57 28.62
N ARG A 96 -8.04 -9.87 29.02
CA ARG A 96 -9.43 -10.18 28.64
C ARG A 96 -10.00 -9.24 27.55
N ALA A 97 -9.23 -8.25 27.11
CA ALA A 97 -9.66 -7.27 26.12
C ALA A 97 -8.92 -7.46 24.79
N PHE A 98 -9.55 -7.00 23.70
CA PHE A 98 -8.88 -6.78 22.43
C PHE A 98 -8.66 -5.28 22.28
N VAL A 99 -7.44 -4.90 21.94
CA VAL A 99 -7.04 -3.50 21.75
C VAL A 99 -6.43 -3.35 20.37
N PRO A 100 -6.58 -2.18 19.70
CA PRO A 100 -5.88 -1.91 18.46
C PRO A 100 -4.36 -2.05 18.59
N GLY A 101 -3.75 -2.69 17.61
CA GLY A 101 -2.30 -2.83 17.46
C GLY A 101 -1.63 -1.57 16.93
N ILE A 102 -2.37 -0.74 16.19
CA ILE A 102 -2.00 0.61 15.77
C ILE A 102 -2.74 1.62 16.65
N LYS A 103 -2.02 2.61 17.16
CA LYS A 103 -2.58 3.70 17.96
C LYS A 103 -3.27 4.73 17.08
N SER A 104 -2.64 5.05 15.96
CA SER A 104 -3.13 6.00 14.98
C SER A 104 -2.33 5.84 13.70
N PHE A 105 -3.00 5.84 12.56
CA PHE A 105 -2.34 6.20 11.32
C PHE A 105 -2.07 7.71 11.31
N SER A 106 -0.93 8.12 10.77
CA SER A 106 -0.54 9.53 10.65
C SER A 106 -0.78 10.05 9.24
N GLY A 107 -0.77 9.15 8.26
CA GLY A 107 -1.12 9.45 6.88
C GLY A 107 -0.77 8.28 5.97
N PHE A 108 -1.06 8.47 4.70
CA PHE A 108 -0.51 7.65 3.64
C PHE A 108 -0.20 8.57 2.46
N VAL A 109 0.82 8.23 1.69
CA VAL A 109 1.26 9.02 0.53
C VAL A 109 1.46 8.08 -0.64
N LEU A 110 0.88 8.42 -1.78
CA LEU A 110 1.13 7.72 -3.03
C LEU A 110 1.98 8.61 -3.93
N THR A 111 3.17 8.12 -4.29
CA THR A 111 4.08 8.79 -5.21
C THR A 111 4.37 7.93 -6.44
N ASP A 112 4.63 8.58 -7.57
CA ASP A 112 5.20 7.89 -8.73
C ASP A 112 6.74 7.98 -8.73
N LEU A 113 7.40 7.26 -9.65
CA LEU A 113 8.86 7.31 -9.81
C LEU A 113 9.42 8.70 -10.18
N THR A 114 8.57 9.66 -10.56
CA THR A 114 8.98 11.05 -10.81
C THR A 114 8.91 11.91 -9.55
N GLY A 115 8.39 11.36 -8.46
CA GLY A 115 8.15 12.04 -7.19
C GLY A 115 6.86 12.85 -7.16
N ALA A 116 5.96 12.68 -8.14
CA ALA A 116 4.68 13.36 -8.11
C ALA A 116 3.73 12.65 -7.12
N THR A 117 3.13 13.44 -6.23
CA THR A 117 2.16 12.95 -5.24
C THR A 117 0.76 12.89 -5.86
N HIS A 118 0.10 11.74 -5.80
CA HIS A 118 -1.21 11.49 -6.43
C HIS A 118 -2.41 11.51 -5.45
N PHE A 119 -2.19 12.00 -4.23
CA PHE A 119 -3.11 11.91 -3.10
C PHE A 119 -4.35 12.82 -3.19
N ASN A 120 -5.54 12.25 -2.91
CA ASN A 120 -6.77 12.97 -2.60
C ASN A 120 -7.51 12.20 -1.48
N PRO A 121 -7.42 12.62 -0.20
CA PRO A 121 -8.13 11.93 0.86
C PRO A 121 -9.63 12.22 0.69
N LEU A 122 -10.44 11.18 0.50
CA LEU A 122 -11.86 11.28 0.82
C LEU A 122 -11.96 11.33 2.34
N ASP A 123 -12.13 12.54 2.85
CA ASP A 123 -12.49 12.87 4.21
C ASP A 123 -11.37 12.73 5.26
N SER A 124 -11.07 13.86 5.89
CA SER A 124 -10.00 14.10 6.86
C SER A 124 -10.19 13.43 8.22
N GLU A 125 -10.84 12.26 8.30
CA GLU A 125 -10.85 11.45 9.51
C GLU A 125 -10.07 10.17 9.26
N VAL A 126 -8.76 10.28 9.46
CA VAL A 126 -7.96 9.14 9.87
C VAL A 126 -8.52 8.69 11.22
N ASP A 127 -9.48 7.75 11.18
CA ASP A 127 -9.85 7.02 12.38
C ASP A 127 -8.61 6.23 12.82
N ALA A 128 -8.39 6.16 14.13
CA ALA A 128 -7.17 5.64 14.74
C ALA A 128 -6.79 4.21 14.27
N GLY A 129 -7.73 3.49 13.65
CA GLY A 129 -7.54 2.16 13.12
C GLY A 129 -7.97 1.93 11.67
N PHE A 130 -8.23 2.96 10.85
CA PHE A 130 -8.61 2.76 9.44
C PHE A 130 -8.09 3.86 8.51
N LEU A 131 -7.63 3.47 7.32
CA LEU A 131 -7.31 4.35 6.20
C LEU A 131 -7.91 3.77 4.92
N SER A 132 -8.34 4.63 4.01
CA SER A 132 -8.71 4.23 2.66
C SER A 132 -8.47 5.35 1.65
N GLY A 133 -8.46 5.00 0.38
CA GLY A 133 -8.40 5.96 -0.71
C GLY A 133 -8.72 5.34 -2.07
N ASP A 134 -8.96 6.19 -3.05
CA ASP A 134 -9.28 5.81 -4.43
C ASP A 134 -8.60 6.79 -5.40
N TRP A 135 -7.97 6.24 -6.44
CA TRP A 135 -7.23 7.01 -7.44
C TRP A 135 -7.44 6.48 -8.84
N MET A 136 -7.26 7.39 -9.81
CA MET A 136 -7.08 7.03 -11.21
C MET A 136 -5.58 7.05 -11.50
N LEU A 137 -4.96 5.89 -11.65
CA LEU A 137 -3.53 5.79 -11.93
C LEU A 137 -3.31 5.42 -13.39
N GLY A 138 -2.29 6.02 -14.01
CA GLY A 138 -1.77 5.57 -15.30
C GLY A 138 -0.86 4.35 -15.14
N SER A 139 -0.39 3.77 -16.25
CA SER A 139 0.66 2.76 -16.17
C SER A 139 1.95 3.33 -15.57
N GLY A 140 2.60 2.55 -14.71
CA GLY A 140 3.82 2.95 -14.02
C GLY A 140 4.02 2.21 -12.70
N THR A 141 5.16 2.47 -12.08
CA THR A 141 5.45 2.02 -10.72
C THR A 141 5.13 3.14 -9.76
N TYR A 142 4.45 2.80 -8.68
CA TYR A 142 4.06 3.70 -7.61
C TYR A 142 4.57 3.18 -6.28
N ASP A 143 4.85 4.12 -5.39
CA ASP A 143 5.23 3.87 -4.01
C ASP A 143 4.13 4.39 -3.09
N LEU A 144 3.54 3.48 -2.33
CA LEU A 144 2.52 3.77 -1.32
C LEU A 144 3.18 3.70 0.05
N GLU A 145 3.47 4.86 0.62
CA GLU A 145 3.95 5.00 1.99
C GLU A 145 2.75 5.03 2.95
N ILE A 146 2.77 4.20 3.99
CA ILE A 146 1.81 4.22 5.10
C ILE A 146 2.56 4.58 6.37
N THR A 147 2.10 5.63 7.04
CA THR A 147 2.73 6.12 8.27
C THR A 147 1.79 6.05 9.46
N GLY A 148 2.36 5.78 10.64
CA GLY A 148 1.55 5.69 11.84
C GLY A 148 2.36 5.50 13.12
N THR A 149 1.65 5.19 14.20
CA THR A 149 2.22 4.90 15.51
C THR A 149 1.66 3.60 16.04
N LEU A 150 2.51 2.71 16.54
CA LEU A 150 2.08 1.46 17.16
C LEU A 150 1.36 1.70 18.49
N GLY A 151 0.40 0.82 18.75
CA GLY A 151 -0.30 0.72 20.03
C GLY A 151 0.64 0.29 21.16
N ALA A 152 0.19 0.55 22.39
CA ALA A 152 0.96 0.27 23.62
C ALA A 152 1.30 -1.22 23.85
N ASN A 153 0.72 -2.12 23.05
CA ASN A 153 0.89 -3.57 23.18
C ASN A 153 1.55 -4.18 21.93
N GLY A 154 2.09 -3.33 21.04
CA GLY A 154 2.54 -3.74 19.72
C GLY A 154 1.37 -4.19 18.84
N GLY A 155 1.68 -4.64 17.63
CA GLY A 155 0.72 -5.10 16.64
C GLY A 155 1.09 -4.63 15.24
N GLY A 156 0.11 -4.65 14.34
CA GLY A 156 0.28 -4.25 12.96
C GLY A 156 -1.06 -3.89 12.34
N TYR A 157 -1.07 -3.71 11.03
CA TYR A 157 -2.28 -3.49 10.24
C TYR A 157 -2.31 -4.46 9.06
N SER A 158 -3.51 -4.64 8.52
CA SER A 158 -3.73 -5.40 7.30
C SER A 158 -4.81 -4.75 6.45
N GLY A 159 -4.79 -5.04 5.16
CA GLY A 159 -5.66 -4.42 4.19
C GLY A 159 -5.49 -4.99 2.80
N GLU A 160 -6.14 -4.33 1.86
CA GLU A 160 -6.12 -4.71 0.46
C GLU A 160 -6.00 -3.46 -0.42
N LEU A 161 -5.37 -3.66 -1.57
CA LEU A 161 -5.39 -2.71 -2.67
C LEU A 161 -5.98 -3.43 -3.88
N ASP A 162 -7.06 -2.87 -4.42
CA ASP A 162 -7.75 -3.40 -5.57
C ASP A 162 -7.53 -2.49 -6.77
N THR A 163 -7.28 -3.10 -7.92
CA THR A 163 -7.17 -2.41 -9.21
C THR A 163 -8.34 -2.83 -10.07
N ALA A 164 -8.93 -1.90 -10.82
CA ALA A 164 -10.00 -2.18 -11.75
C ALA A 164 -9.76 -1.44 -13.08
N PRO A 165 -9.95 -2.10 -14.23
CA PRO A 165 -9.89 -1.43 -15.52
C PRO A 165 -10.89 -0.28 -15.58
N VAL A 166 -10.44 0.86 -16.06
CA VAL A 166 -11.33 1.98 -16.35
C VAL A 166 -12.03 1.69 -17.67
N PRO A 167 -13.37 1.65 -17.73
CA PRO A 167 -14.06 1.47 -19.00
C PRO A 167 -13.68 2.58 -19.97
N GLU A 168 -12.98 2.23 -21.05
CA GLU A 168 -12.50 3.23 -22.00
C GLU A 168 -13.68 4.05 -22.57
N PRO A 169 -13.49 5.35 -22.86
CA PRO A 169 -14.49 6.18 -23.55
C PRO A 169 -14.98 5.55 -24.87
N THR A 170 -14.13 4.73 -25.50
CA THR A 170 -14.41 3.94 -26.69
C THR A 170 -15.56 2.95 -26.49
N GLY A 171 -15.76 2.39 -25.30
CA GLY A 171 -16.87 1.48 -25.02
C GLY A 171 -18.23 2.17 -25.16
N TRP A 172 -18.34 3.40 -24.65
CA TRP A 172 -19.54 4.21 -24.79
C TRP A 172 -19.72 4.71 -26.22
N ALA A 173 -18.63 5.10 -26.88
CA ALA A 173 -18.65 5.50 -28.28
C ALA A 173 -19.08 4.34 -29.20
N LEU A 174 -18.61 3.12 -28.97
CA LEU A 174 -19.00 1.92 -29.72
C LEU A 174 -20.42 1.48 -29.40
N MET A 175 -20.86 1.58 -28.15
CA MET A 175 -22.25 1.34 -27.78
C MET A 175 -23.17 2.35 -28.49
N MET A 176 -22.83 3.64 -28.48
CA MET A 176 -23.58 4.69 -29.18
C MET A 176 -23.50 4.54 -30.70
N ALA A 177 -22.36 4.12 -31.25
CA ALA A 177 -22.23 3.82 -32.67
C ALA A 177 -23.11 2.63 -33.07
N GLY A 178 -23.16 1.58 -32.25
CA GLY A 178 -24.04 0.42 -32.45
C GLY A 178 -25.51 0.82 -32.40
N LEU A 179 -25.92 1.61 -31.40
CA LEU A 179 -27.28 2.15 -31.30
C LEU A 179 -27.63 3.07 -32.48
N GLY A 180 -26.70 3.92 -32.91
CA GLY A 180 -26.85 4.79 -34.08
C GLY A 180 -27.04 3.99 -35.37
N ALA A 181 -26.27 2.93 -35.56
CA ALA A 181 -26.40 2.03 -36.71
C ALA A 181 -27.76 1.32 -36.74
N MET A 182 -28.23 0.82 -35.58
CA MET A 182 -29.55 0.19 -35.45
C MET A 182 -30.69 1.17 -35.71
N GLY A 183 -30.60 2.40 -35.21
CA GLY A 183 -31.56 3.47 -35.48
C GLY A 183 -31.64 3.81 -36.97
N MET A 184 -30.50 3.89 -37.66
CA MET A 184 -30.48 4.11 -39.12
C MET A 184 -31.11 2.94 -39.90
N LEU A 185 -30.86 1.70 -39.47
CA LEU A 185 -31.44 0.52 -40.11
C LEU A 185 -32.97 0.48 -39.94
N ALA A 186 -33.47 0.79 -38.74
CA ALA A 186 -34.90 0.88 -38.45
C ALA A 186 -35.59 1.94 -39.34
N ARG A 187 -34.98 3.12 -39.49
CA ARG A 187 -35.48 4.19 -40.37
C ARG A 187 -35.56 3.74 -41.84
N ARG A 188 -34.59 2.98 -42.32
CA ARG A 188 -34.62 2.44 -43.70
C ARG A 188 -35.78 1.49 -43.93
N ARG A 189 -36.10 0.63 -42.96
CA ARG A 189 -37.23 -0.32 -43.06
C ARG A 189 -38.57 0.40 -43.05
N GLN A 190 -38.68 1.47 -42.28
CA GLN A 190 -39.89 2.29 -42.20
C GLN A 190 -40.20 3.06 -43.50
N ASN A 191 -39.17 3.36 -44.30
CA ASN A 191 -39.31 4.02 -45.60
C ASN A 191 -39.54 3.04 -46.77
N GLN A 192 -39.51 1.73 -46.53
CA GLN A 192 -39.64 0.68 -47.56
C GLN A 192 -40.94 -0.12 -47.46
N GLY A 193 -41.83 0.21 -46.51
CA GLY A 193 -43.20 -0.30 -46.41
C GLY A 193 -44.20 0.83 -46.57
#